data_AF-A0A2U3EVZ4-F1
#
_entry.id   AF-A0A2U3EVZ4-F1
#
_cell.length_a   1.000
_cell.length_b   1.000
_cell.length_c   1.000
_cell.angle_alpha   90.00
_cell.angle_beta   90.00
_cell.angle_gamma   90.00
#
_symmetry.space_group_name_H-M   'P 1'
#
loop_
_entity.id
_entity.type
_entity.pdbx_description
1 polymer ?
#
loop_
_entity_poly.entity_id
_entity_poly.type
_entity_poly.pdbx_seq_one_letter_code
_entity_poly.pdbx_strand_id
1 'polypeptide(L)'
;MFLNYFALGVLIFVFLVLFYGIIAIHDIPYNMAKKRNHPHADAIHTAGWISLFTLHAIWPFLWIWATLYREDRGWGMQNHITKPDEVPGMDALAKRVAELEQKLAAVQPTADKNTLER
;
A
#
# COMPACT_ATOMS: atom_id res chain seq x y z
N MET A 1 6.58 -40.71 38.60
CA MET A 1 5.63 -40.72 37.46
C MET A 1 4.81 -39.43 37.38
N PHE A 2 3.98 -39.09 38.37
CA PHE A 2 3.17 -37.84 38.38
C PHE A 2 3.99 -36.57 38.12
N LEU A 3 5.12 -36.40 38.80
CA LEU A 3 5.98 -35.22 38.65
C LEU A 3 6.55 -35.05 37.23
N ASN A 4 6.80 -36.15 36.51
CA ASN A 4 7.27 -36.11 35.12
C ASN A 4 6.16 -35.70 34.17
N TYR A 5 4.94 -36.21 34.34
CA TYR A 5 3.78 -35.77 33.55
C TYR A 5 3.39 -34.32 33.84
N PHE A 6 3.49 -33.89 35.11
CA PHE A 6 3.29 -32.50 35.51
C PHE A 6 4.35 -31.58 34.89
N ALA A 7 5.63 -31.94 34.98
CA ALA A 7 6.71 -31.19 34.35
C ALA A 7 6.56 -31.13 32.81
N LEU A 8 6.15 -32.23 32.17
CA LEU A 8 5.84 -32.26 30.75
C LEU A 8 4.69 -31.29 30.40
N GLY A 9 3.62 -31.27 31.19
CA GLY A 9 2.50 -30.35 31.01
C GLY A 9 2.91 -28.89 31.15
N VAL A 10 3.71 -28.55 32.18
CA VAL A 10 4.27 -27.22 32.37
C VAL A 10 5.19 -26.83 31.22
N LEU A 11 6.04 -27.76 30.74
CA LEU A 11 6.94 -27.53 29.63
C LEU A 11 6.17 -27.16 28.34
N ILE A 12 5.12 -27.91 28.02
CA ILE A 12 4.25 -27.63 26.87
C ILE A 12 3.53 -26.30 27.06
N PHE A 13 3.01 -26.02 28.25
CA PHE A 13 2.35 -24.75 28.54
C PHE A 13 3.28 -23.55 28.35
N VAL A 14 4.49 -23.59 28.90
CA VAL A 14 5.50 -22.52 28.74
C VAL A 14 5.86 -22.36 27.26
N PHE A 15 6.05 -23.46 26.53
CA PHE A 15 6.32 -23.43 25.10
C PHE A 15 5.17 -22.73 24.33
N LEU A 16 3.92 -23.10 24.60
CA LEU A 16 2.76 -22.46 23.98
C LEU A 16 2.68 -20.97 24.31
N VAL A 17 2.90 -20.58 25.57
CA VAL A 17 2.88 -19.17 26.00
C VAL A 17 3.96 -18.36 25.28
N LEU A 18 5.18 -18.91 25.15
CA LEU A 18 6.26 -18.24 24.43
C LEU A 18 5.95 -18.11 22.93
N PHE A 19 5.46 -19.17 22.28
CA PHE A 19 5.08 -19.13 20.87
C PHE A 19 3.96 -18.13 20.61
N TYR A 20 2.89 -18.19 21.41
CA TYR A 20 1.74 -17.28 21.24
C TYR A 20 2.10 -15.83 21.59
N GLY A 21 2.97 -15.62 22.58
CA GLY A 21 3.49 -14.30 22.93
C GLY A 21 4.30 -13.68 21.79
N ILE A 22 5.16 -14.45 21.13
CA ILE A 22 5.91 -14.00 19.95
C ILE A 22 4.95 -13.65 18.81
N ILE A 23 3.99 -14.52 18.50
CA ILE A 23 3.00 -14.28 17.44
C ILE A 23 2.21 -12.99 17.71
N ALA A 24 1.78 -12.77 18.96
CA ALA A 24 1.06 -11.56 19.34
C ALA A 24 1.89 -10.28 19.15
N ILE A 25 3.19 -10.30 19.48
CA ILE A 25 4.10 -9.16 19.26
C ILE A 25 4.29 -8.89 17.76
N HIS A 26 4.28 -9.93 16.92
CA HIS A 26 4.46 -9.79 15.48
C HIS A 26 3.30 -9.14 14.76
N ASP A 27 2.11 -9.17 15.36
CA ASP A 27 0.88 -8.61 14.78
C ASP A 27 0.66 -7.13 15.16
N ILE A 28 1.43 -6.61 16.14
CA ILE A 28 1.42 -5.19 16.53
C ILE A 28 1.73 -4.22 15.36
N PRO A 29 2.78 -4.44 14.53
CA PRO A 29 3.07 -3.60 13.37
C PRO A 29 1.91 -3.59 12.36
N TYR A 30 1.28 -4.74 12.13
CA TYR A 30 0.12 -4.86 11.24
C TYR A 30 -1.07 -4.06 11.74
N ASN A 31 -1.40 -4.17 13.03
CA ASN A 31 -2.48 -3.40 13.63
C ASN A 31 -2.22 -1.89 13.62
N MET A 32 -0.96 -1.44 13.70
CA MET A 32 -0.61 -0.03 13.52
C MET A 32 -0.76 0.43 12.06
N ALA A 33 -0.38 -0.41 11.09
CA ALA A 33 -0.55 -0.12 9.67
C ALA A 33 -2.03 -0.03 9.29
N LYS A 34 -2.87 -0.96 9.78
CA LYS A 34 -4.32 -0.97 9.54
C LYS A 34 -5.01 0.26 10.11
N LYS A 35 -4.61 0.72 11.30
CA LYS A 35 -5.14 1.95 11.92
C LYS A 35 -4.74 3.25 11.19
N ARG A 36 -3.73 3.21 10.32
CA ARG A 36 -3.21 4.36 9.56
C ARG A 36 -3.50 4.28 8.06
N ASN A 37 -4.46 3.47 7.62
CA ASN A 37 -4.81 3.28 6.20
C ASN A 37 -3.60 3.04 5.28
N HIS A 38 -2.62 2.25 5.74
CA HIS A 38 -1.46 1.89 4.92
C HIS A 38 -1.91 1.08 3.69
N PRO A 39 -1.60 1.51 2.45
CA PRO A 39 -2.03 0.81 1.22
C PRO A 39 -1.39 -0.59 1.08
N HIS A 40 -0.37 -0.88 1.89
CA HIS A 40 0.35 -2.16 1.91
C HIS A 40 0.20 -2.91 3.24
N ALA A 41 -0.93 -2.73 3.94
CA ALA A 41 -1.22 -3.46 5.18
C ALA A 41 -1.12 -4.99 5.01
N ASP A 42 -1.59 -5.53 3.89
CA ASP A 42 -1.53 -6.97 3.61
C ASP A 42 -0.11 -7.47 3.32
N ALA A 43 0.77 -6.60 2.81
CA ALA A 43 2.18 -6.91 2.63
C ALA A 43 2.91 -6.98 3.98
N ILE A 44 2.55 -6.13 4.95
CA ILE A 44 3.10 -6.17 6.30
C ILE A 44 2.64 -7.42 7.04
N HIS A 45 1.39 -7.85 6.85
CA HIS A 45 0.90 -9.13 7.41
C HIS A 45 1.69 -10.32 6.84
N THR A 46 1.79 -10.42 5.51
CA THR A 46 2.51 -11.50 4.84
C THR A 46 4.01 -11.51 5.20
N ALA A 47 4.62 -10.33 5.29
CA ALA A 47 6.00 -10.17 5.71
C ALA A 47 6.22 -10.49 7.20
N GLY A 48 5.20 -10.33 8.05
CA GLY A 48 5.22 -10.82 9.43
C GLY A 48 5.41 -12.33 9.49
N TRP A 49 4.68 -13.10 8.67
CA TRP A 49 4.85 -14.55 8.57
C TRP A 49 6.21 -14.96 7.99
N ILE A 50 6.73 -14.21 7.00
CA ILE A 50 8.07 -14.42 6.43
C ILE A 50 9.17 -14.05 7.45
N SER A 51 8.93 -13.08 8.33
CA SER A 51 9.87 -12.71 9.39
C SER A 51 10.11 -13.85 10.39
N LEU A 52 9.09 -14.69 10.61
CA LEU A 52 9.18 -15.89 11.44
C LEU A 52 10.16 -16.93 10.85
N PHE A 53 10.23 -17.01 9.51
CA PHE A 53 11.18 -17.87 8.80
C PHE A 53 12.60 -17.29 8.79
N THR A 54 12.73 -15.96 8.80
CA THR A 54 14.02 -15.24 8.76
C THR A 54 14.58 -14.92 10.15
N LEU A 55 14.14 -15.65 11.19
CA LEU A 55 14.55 -15.49 12.59
C LEU A 55 14.43 -14.03 13.05
N HIS A 56 13.32 -13.38 12.71
CA HIS A 56 12.96 -12.03 13.16
C HIS A 56 13.89 -10.91 12.68
N ALA A 57 14.82 -11.19 11.76
CA ALA A 57 15.78 -10.19 11.28
C ALA A 57 15.11 -9.02 10.53
N ILE A 58 14.05 -9.32 9.78
CA ILE A 58 13.31 -8.33 8.96
C ILE A 58 12.21 -7.63 9.78
N TRP A 59 11.87 -8.16 10.96
CA TRP A 59 10.81 -7.65 11.82
C TRP A 59 10.99 -6.18 12.29
N PRO A 60 12.14 -5.75 12.85
CA PRO A 60 12.33 -4.37 13.28
C PRO A 60 12.23 -3.39 12.10
N PHE A 61 12.62 -3.83 10.89
CA PHE A 61 12.51 -3.04 9.67
C PHE A 61 11.05 -2.85 9.24
N LEU A 62 10.22 -3.91 9.31
CA LEU A 62 8.78 -3.85 9.06
C LEU A 62 8.07 -2.91 10.03
N TRP A 63 8.50 -2.88 11.29
CA TRP A 63 7.95 -1.98 12.30
C TRP A 63 8.24 -0.50 11.97
N ILE A 64 9.48 -0.18 11.59
CA ILE A 64 9.85 1.17 11.12
C ILE A 64 8.99 1.57 9.93
N TRP A 65 8.81 0.67 8.96
CA TRP A 65 8.00 0.95 7.77
C TRP A 65 6.50 1.15 8.09
N ALA A 66 5.94 0.37 9.02
CA ALA A 66 4.58 0.56 9.51
C ALA A 66 4.41 1.96 10.14
N THR A 67 5.40 2.46 10.90
CA THR A 67 5.34 3.78 11.54
C THR A 67 5.62 4.95 10.59
N LEU A 68 6.35 4.72 9.50
CA LEU A 68 6.78 5.76 8.57
C LEU A 68 5.64 6.34 7.71
N TYR A 69 4.54 5.60 7.53
CA TYR A 69 3.43 6.07 6.70
C TYR A 69 2.55 7.09 7.40
N ARG A 70 2.11 8.03 6.57
CA ARG A 70 1.35 9.22 6.93
C ARG A 70 0.25 9.38 5.88
N GLU A 71 -1.01 9.32 6.32
CA GLU A 71 -2.19 9.48 5.47
C GLU A 71 -2.21 10.83 4.74
N ASP A 72 -1.65 11.86 5.38
CA ASP A 72 -1.53 13.20 4.83
C ASP A 72 -0.44 13.34 3.76
N ARG A 73 0.51 12.38 3.67
CA ARG A 73 1.68 12.49 2.79
C ARG A 73 1.96 11.31 1.85
N GLY A 74 1.25 10.19 1.99
CA GLY A 74 1.51 8.98 1.20
C GLY A 74 2.95 8.46 1.34
N TRP A 75 3.42 7.67 0.37
CA TRP A 75 4.79 7.14 0.35
C TRP A 75 5.74 8.15 -0.31
N GLY A 76 5.96 9.31 0.30
CA GLY A 76 6.96 10.31 -0.11
C GLY A 76 6.80 10.94 -1.50
N MET A 77 6.00 10.37 -2.41
CA MET A 77 5.84 10.78 -3.80
C MET A 77 4.39 11.17 -4.15
N GLN A 78 3.42 11.03 -3.23
CA GLN A 78 2.02 11.38 -3.49
C GLN A 78 1.64 12.81 -3.06
N ASN A 79 2.56 13.62 -2.52
CA ASN A 79 2.28 15.02 -2.14
C ASN A 79 2.30 15.99 -3.30
N HIS A 80 1.49 15.77 -4.32
CA HIS A 80 1.07 16.81 -5.27
C HIS A 80 -0.09 16.36 -6.17
N ILE A 81 -0.92 15.41 -5.76
CA ILE A 81 -2.30 15.42 -6.29
C ILE A 81 -3.02 16.52 -5.51
N THR A 82 -2.70 17.75 -5.91
CA THR A 82 -3.48 18.96 -5.65
C THR A 82 -4.95 18.56 -5.78
N LYS A 83 -5.75 18.91 -4.77
CA LYS A 83 -7.21 18.76 -4.85
C LYS A 83 -7.67 19.23 -6.24
N PRO A 84 -8.53 18.49 -6.95
CA PRO A 84 -8.99 18.87 -8.28
C PRO A 84 -9.60 20.28 -8.33
N ASP A 85 -10.07 20.80 -7.19
CA ASP A 85 -10.65 22.15 -7.05
C ASP A 85 -9.64 23.31 -7.07
N GLU A 86 -8.33 23.05 -7.01
CA GLU A 86 -7.33 24.10 -6.78
C GLU A 86 -6.19 24.12 -7.82
N VAL A 87 -6.43 23.58 -9.02
CA VAL A 87 -5.49 23.74 -10.15
C VAL A 87 -5.95 24.92 -10.99
N PRO A 88 -5.31 26.12 -10.88
CA PRO A 88 -5.66 27.26 -11.70
C PRO A 88 -5.25 26.94 -13.14
N GLY A 89 -6.22 26.64 -14.00
CA GLY A 89 -5.95 26.27 -15.39
C GLY A 89 -6.70 25.05 -15.91
N MET A 90 -7.47 24.34 -15.07
CA MET A 90 -8.37 23.28 -15.55
C MET A 90 -9.37 23.80 -16.59
N ASP A 91 -9.91 25.01 -16.39
CA ASP A 91 -10.77 25.69 -17.35
C ASP A 91 -10.05 26.05 -18.65
N ALA A 92 -8.77 26.44 -18.55
CA ALA A 92 -7.94 26.75 -19.71
C ALA A 92 -7.62 25.47 -20.50
N LEU A 93 -7.46 24.33 -19.81
CA LEU A 93 -7.24 23.04 -20.43
C LEU A 93 -8.51 22.53 -21.12
N ALA A 94 -9.68 22.65 -20.47
CA ALA A 94 -10.97 22.32 -21.08
C ALA A 94 -11.23 23.13 -22.36
N LYS A 95 -10.93 24.44 -22.34
CA LYS A 95 -10.99 25.28 -23.54
C LYS A 95 -10.06 24.82 -24.65
N ARG A 96 -8.82 24.45 -24.32
CA ARG A 96 -7.86 23.92 -25.31
C ARG A 96 -8.31 22.60 -25.91
N VAL A 97 -8.89 21.70 -25.11
CA VAL A 97 -9.44 20.44 -25.62
C VAL A 97 -10.59 20.71 -26.60
N ALA A 98 -11.53 21.58 -26.25
CA ALA A 98 -12.64 21.94 -27.14
C ALA A 98 -12.16 22.60 -28.46
N GLU A 99 -11.14 23.47 -28.39
CA GLU A 99 -10.54 24.08 -29.58
C GLU A 99 -9.80 23.06 -30.46
N LEU A 100 -9.09 22.11 -29.84
CA LEU A 100 -8.41 21.04 -30.55
C LEU A 100 -9.39 20.06 -31.19
N GLU A 101 -10.49 19.71 -30.52
CA GLU A 101 -11.57 18.89 -31.09
C GLU A 101 -12.20 19.57 -32.31
N GLN A 102 -12.45 20.89 -32.25
CA GLN A 102 -12.95 21.65 -33.40
C GLN A 102 -11.94 21.68 -34.57
N LYS A 103 -10.65 21.87 -34.28
CA LYS A 103 -9.60 21.84 -35.29
C LYS A 103 -9.46 20.46 -35.92
N LEU A 104 -9.57 19.39 -35.13
CA LEU A 104 -9.58 18.02 -35.64
C LEU A 104 -10.79 17.79 -36.54
N ALA A 105 -11.98 18.19 -36.11
CA ALA A 105 -13.22 18.07 -36.88
C ALA A 105 -13.20 18.90 -38.19
N ALA A 106 -12.43 19.98 -38.24
CA ALA A 106 -12.23 20.78 -39.46
C ALA A 106 -11.15 20.19 -40.40
N VAL A 107 -10.23 19.37 -39.88
CA VAL A 107 -9.13 18.74 -40.65
C VAL A 107 -9.48 17.30 -41.08
N GLN A 108 -10.34 16.59 -40.35
CA GLN A 108 -10.87 15.27 -40.76
C GLN A 108 -11.52 15.26 -42.16
N PRO A 109 -12.31 16.27 -42.59
CA PRO A 109 -12.97 16.29 -43.89
C PRO A 109 -12.01 16.52 -45.06
N THR A 110 -10.81 17.05 -44.80
CA THR A 110 -9.77 17.25 -45.82
C THR A 110 -8.83 16.06 -45.93
N ALA A 111 -8.64 15.28 -44.86
CA ALA A 111 -7.86 14.04 -44.88
C ALA A 111 -8.58 12.89 -45.64
N ASP A 112 -9.91 12.77 -45.50
CA ASP A 112 -10.69 11.76 -46.23
C ASP A 112 -10.76 12.04 -47.74
N LYS A 113 -10.86 13.30 -48.14
CA LYS A 113 -10.89 13.68 -49.57
C LYS A 113 -9.57 13.41 -50.30
N ASN A 114 -8.44 13.56 -49.63
CA ASN A 114 -7.11 13.37 -50.24
C ASN A 114 -6.71 11.89 -50.34
N THR A 115 -7.41 11.01 -49.62
CA THR A 115 -7.18 9.56 -49.64
C THR A 115 -8.03 8.85 -50.71
N LEU A 116 -9.14 9.46 -51.13
CA LEU A 116 -10.00 8.96 -52.20
C LEU A 116 -9.53 9.36 -53.62
N GLU A 117 -8.63 10.33 -53.75
CA GLU A 117 -8.05 10.77 -55.03
C GLU A 117 -6.64 10.21 -55.32
N ARG A 118 -6.22 9.14 -54.62
CA ARG A 118 -4.94 8.44 -54.87
C ARG A 118 -5.12 7.01 -55.34
#